data_AF-A0A948KLS3-F1
#
_entry.id   AF-A0A948KLS3-F1
#
_cell.length_a   1.000
_cell.length_b   1.000
_cell.length_c   1.000
_cell.angle_alpha   90.00
_cell.angle_beta   90.00
_cell.angle_gamma   90.00
#
_symmetry.space_group_name_H-M   'P 1'
#
loop_
_entity.id
_entity.type
_entity.pdbx_description
1 polymer ?
#
loop_
_entity_poly.entity_id
_entity_poly.type
_entity_poly.pdbx_seq_one_letter_code
_entity_poly.pdbx_strand_id
1 'polypeptide(L)'
;MVSLSSEKLLERLEKDLRIRGMSPRTVKSYLAATKEYFEWKGENLEELDEENIREYLLHKEELGLSASTRNLSLNAIKYFYREVLHKNVPIQIRAAKEAKSLPVVLSRSEIERMLDATENLKHRLLLALAYGAGLRVSEVISLHVRDVDLDEHVVHVKHAKGNKDRITVLPQKIVPDLRTLISGRNSNEFVFASERGGKLGERTAQKVFESALQKAGIQKTATFHSLRHSFATHL
;
A
#
# COMPACT_ATOMS: atom_id res chain seq x y z
N MET A 1 34.63 13.20 -20.20
CA MET A 1 33.94 12.54 -19.08
C MET A 1 33.14 11.39 -19.67
N VAL A 2 33.31 10.16 -19.18
CA VAL A 2 32.52 9.02 -19.65
C VAL A 2 31.13 9.14 -19.02
N SER A 3 30.10 9.37 -19.84
CA SER A 3 28.70 9.36 -19.40
C SER A 3 28.39 8.01 -18.74
N LEU A 4 27.76 8.03 -17.57
CA LEU A 4 27.37 6.78 -16.90
C LEU A 4 26.25 6.10 -17.67
N SER A 5 26.27 4.76 -17.75
CA SER A 5 25.16 4.01 -18.34
C SER A 5 23.89 4.18 -17.49
N SER A 6 22.73 3.99 -18.13
CA SER A 6 21.42 4.07 -17.47
C SER A 6 21.34 3.11 -16.27
N GLU A 7 21.94 1.91 -16.37
CA GLU A 7 21.97 0.94 -15.26
C GLU A 7 22.75 1.48 -14.07
N LYS A 8 23.92 2.09 -14.28
CA LYS A 8 24.72 2.66 -13.18
C LYS A 8 24.01 3.81 -12.49
N LEU A 9 23.25 4.62 -13.22
CA LEU A 9 22.46 5.70 -12.66
C LEU A 9 21.28 5.17 -11.83
N LEU A 10 20.60 4.12 -12.30
CA LEU A 10 19.53 3.45 -11.55
C LEU A 10 20.06 2.78 -10.28
N GLU A 11 21.25 2.16 -10.32
CA GLU A 11 21.90 1.60 -9.12
C GLU A 11 22.22 2.67 -8.07
N ARG A 12 22.68 3.85 -8.49
CA ARG A 12 22.90 4.98 -7.58
C ARG A 12 21.60 5.45 -6.95
N LEU A 13 20.55 5.59 -7.75
CA LEU A 13 19.21 5.93 -7.26
C LEU A 13 18.70 4.90 -6.24
N GLU A 14 18.86 3.61 -6.52
CA GLU A 14 18.45 2.55 -5.58
C GLU A 14 19.18 2.68 -4.25
N LYS A 15 20.51 2.82 -4.28
CA LYS A 15 21.34 2.93 -3.07
C LYS A 15 20.94 4.13 -2.24
N ASP A 16 20.76 5.29 -2.87
CA ASP A 16 20.38 6.52 -2.18
C ASP A 16 18.99 6.41 -1.52
N LEU A 17 17.99 5.89 -2.25
CA LEU A 17 16.65 5.66 -1.70
C LEU A 17 16.68 4.69 -0.50
N ARG A 18 17.51 3.64 -0.56
CA ARG A 18 17.66 2.66 0.54
C ARG A 18 18.36 3.25 1.75
N ILE A 19 19.41 4.06 1.56
CA ILE A 19 20.12 4.76 2.64
C ILE A 19 19.16 5.68 3.42
N ARG A 20 18.25 6.35 2.73
CA ARG A 20 17.22 7.19 3.36
C ARG A 20 16.09 6.44 4.04
N GLY A 21 16.11 5.11 4.03
CA GLY A 21 15.09 4.28 4.66
C GLY A 21 13.74 4.33 3.93
N MET A 22 13.73 4.61 2.62
CA MET A 22 12.50 4.54 1.83
C MET A 22 11.95 3.11 1.81
N SER A 23 10.63 2.97 1.81
CA SER A 23 10.01 1.64 1.77
C SER A 23 10.40 0.89 0.49
N PRO A 24 10.51 -0.46 0.52
CA PRO A 24 10.83 -1.25 -0.68
C PRO A 24 9.87 -0.98 -1.86
N ARG A 25 8.60 -0.68 -1.55
CA ARG A 25 7.60 -0.29 -2.56
C ARG A 25 7.92 1.06 -3.20
N THR A 26 8.30 2.04 -2.39
CA THR A 26 8.73 3.37 -2.88
C THR A 26 9.97 3.24 -3.76
N VAL A 27 10.98 2.48 -3.32
CA VAL A 27 12.20 2.21 -4.10
C VAL A 27 11.85 1.63 -5.47
N LYS A 28 11.04 0.56 -5.49
CA LYS A 28 10.61 -0.08 -6.73
C LYS A 28 9.84 0.88 -7.66
N SER A 29 8.90 1.65 -7.11
CA SER A 29 8.10 2.60 -7.89
C SER A 29 8.94 3.74 -8.47
N TYR A 30 9.92 4.24 -7.72
CA TYR A 30 10.81 5.31 -8.19
C TYR A 30 11.77 4.78 -9.27
N LEU A 31 12.38 3.60 -9.06
CA LEU A 31 13.23 2.97 -10.08
C LEU A 31 12.48 2.72 -11.38
N ALA A 32 11.26 2.18 -11.31
CA ALA A 32 10.45 1.93 -12.51
C ALA A 32 10.13 3.23 -13.25
N ALA A 33 9.69 4.26 -12.53
CA ALA A 33 9.34 5.55 -13.13
C ALA A 33 10.57 6.28 -13.71
N THR A 34 11.71 6.25 -13.04
CA THR A 34 12.96 6.82 -13.55
C THR A 34 13.48 6.05 -14.77
N LYS A 35 13.39 4.71 -14.76
CA LYS A 35 13.77 3.89 -15.91
C LYS A 35 12.93 4.22 -17.14
N GLU A 36 11.62 4.30 -16.99
CA GLU A 36 10.70 4.68 -18.08
C GLU A 36 11.03 6.08 -18.62
N TYR A 37 11.42 7.02 -17.75
CA TYR A 37 11.89 8.34 -18.19
C TYR A 37 13.24 8.28 -18.93
N PHE A 38 14.17 7.41 -18.51
CA PHE A 38 15.44 7.23 -19.22
C PHE A 38 15.22 6.66 -20.62
N GLU A 39 14.28 5.74 -20.78
CA GLU A 39 13.88 5.20 -22.09
C GLU A 39 13.29 6.30 -22.99
N TRP A 40 12.50 7.23 -22.44
CA TRP A 40 11.99 8.40 -23.16
C TRP A 40 13.10 9.39 -23.54
N LYS A 41 13.98 9.73 -22.59
CA LYS A 41 15.02 10.74 -22.79
C LYS A 41 16.12 10.27 -23.73
N GLY A 42 16.44 8.97 -23.71
CA GLY A 42 17.51 8.38 -24.49
C GLY A 42 18.89 8.71 -23.92
N GLU A 43 19.52 9.76 -24.45
CA GLU A 43 20.89 10.14 -24.14
C GLU A 43 20.97 11.31 -23.14
N ASN A 44 22.19 11.66 -22.70
CA ASN A 44 22.45 12.80 -21.81
C ASN A 44 21.58 12.78 -20.54
N LEU A 45 21.40 11.59 -19.95
CA LEU A 45 20.55 11.38 -18.77
C LEU A 45 20.94 12.25 -17.58
N GLU A 46 22.23 12.61 -17.48
CA GLU A 46 22.78 13.47 -16.43
C GLU A 46 22.47 14.95 -16.60
N GLU A 47 22.11 15.39 -17.81
CA GLU A 47 21.72 16.76 -18.10
C GLU A 47 20.26 16.98 -17.72
N LEU A 48 19.98 18.09 -17.04
CA LEU A 48 18.61 18.45 -16.71
C LEU A 48 18.00 19.17 -17.92
N ASP A 49 16.89 18.63 -18.43
CA ASP A 49 16.11 19.24 -19.49
C ASP A 49 14.65 19.29 -19.04
N GLU A 50 14.20 20.48 -18.64
CA GLU A 50 12.84 20.65 -18.14
C GLU A 50 11.79 20.49 -19.26
N GLU A 51 12.13 20.82 -20.50
CA GLU A 51 11.19 20.72 -21.61
C GLU A 51 10.95 19.26 -21.98
N ASN A 52 12.02 18.46 -22.06
CA ASN A 52 11.88 17.01 -22.24
C ASN A 52 11.05 16.35 -21.12
N ILE A 53 11.15 16.83 -19.86
CA ILE A 53 10.31 16.34 -18.77
C ILE A 53 8.84 16.74 -18.99
N ARG A 54 8.56 17.95 -19.51
CA ARG A 54 7.19 18.36 -19.84
C ARG A 54 6.60 17.48 -20.93
N GLU A 55 7.33 17.29 -22.03
CA GLU A 55 6.91 16.45 -23.15
C GLU A 55 6.63 15.01 -22.70
N TYR A 56 7.51 14.45 -21.86
CA TYR A 56 7.29 13.12 -21.26
C TYR A 56 5.99 13.03 -20.45
N LEU A 57 5.71 14.04 -19.61
CA LEU A 57 4.50 14.04 -18.78
C LEU A 57 3.23 14.28 -19.60
N LEU A 58 3.33 15.03 -20.69
CA LEU A 58 2.25 15.22 -21.67
C LEU A 58 1.98 13.92 -22.43
N HIS A 59 3.02 13.23 -22.89
CA HIS A 59 2.88 11.91 -23.49
C HIS A 59 2.15 10.92 -22.55
N LYS A 60 2.52 10.91 -21.26
CA LYS A 60 1.80 10.11 -20.25
C LYS A 60 0.33 10.50 -20.10
N GLU A 61 -0.02 11.77 -20.30
CA GLU A 61 -1.41 12.23 -20.30
C GLU A 61 -2.17 11.75 -21.53
N GLU A 62 -1.56 11.83 -22.71
CA GLU A 62 -2.12 11.35 -23.97
C GLU A 62 -2.39 9.84 -23.94
N LEU A 63 -1.54 9.08 -23.24
CA LEU A 63 -1.77 7.66 -22.93
C LEU A 63 -2.89 7.41 -21.90
N GLY A 64 -3.53 8.46 -21.37
CA GLY A 64 -4.62 8.37 -20.41
C GLY A 64 -4.17 7.99 -18.99
N LEU A 65 -2.89 8.14 -18.65
CA LEU A 65 -2.41 7.79 -17.31
C LEU A 65 -2.92 8.79 -16.25
N SER A 66 -3.30 8.24 -15.09
CA SER A 66 -3.84 9.04 -13.98
C SER A 66 -2.88 10.15 -13.52
N ALA A 67 -3.44 11.23 -12.99
CA ALA A 67 -2.64 12.32 -12.38
C ALA A 67 -1.68 11.80 -11.31
N SER A 68 -2.09 10.82 -10.51
CA SER A 68 -1.23 10.20 -9.49
C SER A 68 -0.02 9.47 -10.10
N THR A 69 -0.22 8.75 -11.21
CA THR A 69 0.86 8.09 -11.96
C THR A 69 1.85 9.11 -12.55
N ARG A 70 1.32 10.19 -13.14
CA ARG A 70 2.15 11.29 -13.67
C ARG A 70 2.94 11.98 -12.56
N ASN A 71 2.30 12.25 -11.42
CA ASN A 71 2.94 12.86 -10.25
C ASN A 71 4.03 11.97 -9.64
N LEU A 72 3.83 10.65 -9.59
CA LEU A 72 4.87 9.70 -9.18
C LEU A 72 6.10 9.82 -10.08
N SER A 73 5.88 9.91 -11.39
CA SER A 73 6.95 10.04 -12.38
C SER A 73 7.71 11.35 -12.21
N LEU A 74 6.99 12.47 -12.10
CA LEU A 74 7.58 13.78 -11.82
C LEU A 74 8.39 13.78 -10.52
N ASN A 75 7.89 13.16 -9.46
CA ASN A 75 8.59 13.08 -8.17
C ASN A 75 9.87 12.24 -8.25
N ALA A 76 9.83 11.11 -8.96
CA ALA A 76 11.00 10.26 -9.17
C ALA A 76 12.08 10.98 -9.99
N ILE A 77 11.68 11.69 -11.05
CA ILE A 77 12.58 12.51 -11.88
C ILE A 77 13.20 13.65 -11.06
N LYS A 78 12.37 14.40 -10.31
CA LYS A 78 12.83 15.45 -9.41
C LYS A 78 13.82 14.93 -8.38
N TYR A 79 13.52 13.78 -7.78
CA TYR A 79 14.40 13.12 -6.83
C TYR A 79 15.74 12.76 -7.48
N PHE A 80 15.71 12.12 -8.64
CA PHE A 80 16.91 11.71 -9.36
C PHE A 80 17.83 12.91 -9.64
N TYR A 81 17.33 13.97 -10.28
CA TYR A 81 18.16 15.12 -10.60
C TYR A 81 18.66 15.87 -9.36
N ARG A 82 17.80 16.05 -8.35
CA ARG A 82 18.15 16.84 -7.16
C ARG A 82 19.04 16.08 -6.18
N GLU A 83 18.70 14.83 -5.87
CA GLU A 83 19.33 14.07 -4.79
C GLU A 83 20.47 13.18 -5.31
N VAL A 84 20.32 12.56 -6.49
CA VAL A 84 21.33 11.63 -7.03
C VAL A 84 22.38 12.35 -7.86
N LEU A 85 21.98 13.35 -8.65
CA LEU A 85 22.89 14.13 -9.49
C LEU A 85 23.25 15.50 -8.89
N HIS A 86 22.71 15.84 -7.73
CA HIS A 86 22.98 17.09 -7.01
C HIS A 86 22.80 18.35 -7.88
N LYS A 87 21.83 18.33 -8.80
CA LYS A 87 21.49 19.50 -9.62
C LYS A 87 20.65 20.45 -8.76
N ASN A 88 21.24 21.59 -8.41
CA ASN A 88 20.61 22.62 -7.59
C ASN A 88 19.65 23.54 -8.37
N VAL A 89 19.29 23.17 -9.60
CA VAL A 89 18.30 23.90 -10.41
C VAL A 89 16.91 23.35 -10.11
N PRO A 90 15.96 24.18 -9.65
CA PRO A 90 14.62 23.72 -9.32
C PRO A 90 13.83 23.41 -10.59
N ILE A 91 13.29 22.19 -10.69
CA ILE A 91 12.32 21.82 -11.73
C ILE A 91 10.97 22.47 -11.40
N GLN A 92 10.54 23.45 -12.21
CA GLN A 92 9.38 24.30 -11.94
C GLN A 92 8.03 23.67 -12.32
N ILE A 93 8.05 22.49 -12.94
CA ILE A 93 6.85 21.75 -13.32
C ILE A 93 6.00 21.44 -12.08
N ARG A 94 4.74 21.88 -12.12
CA ARG A 94 3.76 21.65 -11.05
C ARG A 94 3.12 20.27 -11.21
N ALA A 95 2.76 19.67 -10.08
CA ALA A 95 2.03 18.41 -10.07
C ALA A 95 0.65 18.56 -10.73
N ALA A 96 0.21 17.53 -11.45
CA ALA A 96 -1.13 17.44 -11.99
C ALA A 96 -2.15 17.38 -10.84
N LYS A 97 -3.28 18.06 -11.00
CA LYS A 97 -4.37 18.04 -10.01
C LYS A 97 -4.96 16.63 -9.93
N GLU A 98 -4.91 16.03 -8.75
CA GLU A 98 -5.58 14.77 -8.49
C GLU A 98 -7.05 15.03 -8.14
N ALA A 99 -7.97 14.40 -8.88
CA ALA A 99 -9.38 14.40 -8.52
C ALA A 99 -9.56 13.63 -7.21
N LYS A 100 -10.07 14.30 -6.17
CA LYS A 100 -10.41 13.64 -4.90
C LYS A 100 -11.75 12.94 -5.08
N SER A 101 -11.75 11.61 -5.19
CA SER A 101 -12.98 10.83 -5.08
C SER A 101 -13.40 10.68 -3.62
N LEU A 102 -14.71 10.64 -3.39
CA LEU A 102 -15.23 10.32 -2.06
C LEU A 102 -14.90 8.86 -1.72
N PRO A 103 -14.45 8.57 -0.48
CA PRO A 103 -14.21 7.20 -0.06
C PRO A 103 -15.48 6.36 -0.16
N VAL A 104 -15.36 5.16 -0.72
CA VAL A 104 -16.47 4.19 -0.75
C VAL A 104 -16.61 3.56 0.63
N VAL A 105 -17.79 3.72 1.24
CA VAL A 105 -18.17 3.17 2.54
C VAL A 105 -19.23 2.08 2.37
N LEU A 106 -19.02 0.96 3.04
CA LEU A 106 -19.98 -0.14 3.15
C LEU A 106 -20.87 0.12 4.37
N SER A 107 -22.19 -0.12 4.26
CA SER A 107 -23.10 -0.08 5.40
C SER A 107 -22.82 -1.25 6.36
N ARG A 108 -23.33 -1.15 7.60
CA ARG A 108 -23.25 -2.27 8.56
C ARG A 108 -23.86 -3.55 8.00
N SER A 109 -25.02 -3.46 7.36
CA SER A 109 -25.69 -4.61 6.73
C SER A 109 -24.92 -5.19 5.55
N GLU A 110 -24.24 -4.37 4.75
CA GLU A 110 -23.35 -4.86 3.69
C GLU A 110 -22.15 -5.61 4.26
N ILE A 111 -21.55 -5.09 5.34
CA ILE A 111 -20.44 -5.77 6.00
C ILE A 111 -20.87 -7.10 6.60
N GLU A 112 -22.03 -7.15 7.28
CA GLU A 112 -22.57 -8.39 7.82
C GLU A 112 -22.79 -9.44 6.72
N ARG A 113 -23.49 -9.07 5.64
CA ARG A 113 -23.68 -9.96 4.48
C ARG A 113 -22.36 -10.44 3.88
N MET A 114 -21.36 -9.55 3.77
CA MET A 114 -20.03 -9.90 3.27
C MET A 114 -19.31 -10.91 4.17
N LEU A 115 -19.39 -10.72 5.49
CA LEU A 115 -18.79 -11.64 6.46
C LEU A 115 -19.51 -12.99 6.48
N ASP A 116 -20.84 -12.99 6.38
CA ASP A 116 -21.65 -14.22 6.36
C ASP A 116 -21.44 -15.02 5.07
N ALA A 117 -21.23 -14.35 3.94
CA ALA A 117 -20.88 -14.99 2.66
C ALA A 117 -19.44 -15.56 2.62
N THR A 118 -18.62 -15.28 3.65
CA THR A 118 -17.23 -15.76 3.72
C THR A 118 -17.13 -17.06 4.51
N GLU A 119 -17.18 -18.19 3.79
CA GLU A 119 -17.20 -19.55 4.38
C GLU A 119 -15.91 -19.92 5.13
N ASN A 120 -14.74 -19.51 4.62
CA ASN A 120 -13.47 -19.83 5.25
C ASN A 120 -13.30 -19.00 6.54
N LEU A 121 -13.22 -19.67 7.69
CA LEU A 121 -13.12 -19.02 9.01
C LEU A 121 -11.96 -18.03 9.10
N LYS A 122 -10.76 -18.40 8.61
CA LYS A 122 -9.58 -17.54 8.61
C LYS A 122 -9.82 -16.28 7.78
N HIS A 123 -10.45 -16.40 6.61
CA HIS A 123 -10.78 -15.27 5.75
C HIS A 123 -11.83 -14.36 6.39
N ARG A 124 -12.88 -14.95 6.97
CA ARG A 124 -13.93 -14.20 7.67
C ARG A 124 -13.35 -13.39 8.83
N LEU A 125 -12.48 -14.00 9.64
CA LEU A 125 -11.77 -13.33 10.74
C LEU A 125 -10.82 -12.24 10.25
N LEU A 126 -10.12 -12.46 9.13
CA LEU A 126 -9.25 -11.45 8.52
C LEU A 126 -10.04 -10.18 8.17
N LEU A 127 -11.19 -10.34 7.51
CA LEU A 127 -12.05 -9.23 7.11
C LEU A 127 -12.73 -8.57 8.33
N ALA A 128 -13.23 -9.38 9.26
CA ALA A 128 -13.90 -8.90 10.47
C ALA A 128 -12.94 -8.10 11.36
N LEU A 129 -11.71 -8.58 11.55
CA LEU A 129 -10.69 -7.85 12.31
C LEU A 129 -10.24 -6.59 11.57
N ALA A 130 -10.04 -6.66 10.25
CA ALA A 130 -9.67 -5.48 9.47
C ALA A 130 -10.71 -4.35 9.57
N TYR A 131 -11.99 -4.69 9.51
CA TYR A 131 -13.08 -3.76 9.74
C TYR A 131 -13.14 -3.32 11.22
N GLY A 132 -13.38 -4.25 12.14
CA GLY A 132 -13.72 -3.90 13.52
C GLY A 132 -12.57 -3.30 14.34
N ALA A 133 -11.32 -3.43 13.88
CA ALA A 133 -10.15 -2.79 14.48
C ALA A 133 -9.56 -1.65 13.61
N GLY A 134 -10.18 -1.32 12.47
CA GLY A 134 -9.74 -0.24 11.57
C GLY A 134 -8.35 -0.43 10.96
N LEU A 135 -7.94 -1.67 10.69
CA LEU A 135 -6.59 -2.01 10.26
C LEU A 135 -6.40 -1.78 8.75
N ARG A 136 -5.19 -1.34 8.37
CA ARG A 136 -4.75 -1.40 6.96
C ARG A 136 -4.49 -2.86 6.58
N VAL A 137 -4.55 -3.17 5.28
CA VAL A 137 -4.20 -4.50 4.78
C VAL A 137 -2.81 -4.95 5.26
N SER A 138 -1.83 -4.05 5.21
CA SER A 138 -0.45 -4.36 5.65
C SER A 138 -0.35 -4.60 7.16
N GLU A 139 -1.23 -3.98 7.96
CA GLU A 139 -1.25 -4.11 9.42
C GLU A 139 -1.87 -5.46 9.80
N VAL A 140 -3.05 -5.79 9.27
CA VAL A 140 -3.75 -7.04 9.63
C VAL A 140 -2.97 -8.29 9.20
N ILE A 141 -2.32 -8.27 8.03
CA ILE A 141 -1.51 -9.43 7.59
C ILE A 141 -0.18 -9.55 8.33
N SER A 142 0.29 -8.48 8.97
CA SER A 142 1.57 -8.48 9.71
C SER A 142 1.37 -8.68 11.21
N LEU A 143 0.14 -8.92 11.66
CA LEU A 143 -0.21 -9.08 13.06
C LEU A 143 0.30 -10.43 13.58
N HIS A 144 1.04 -10.40 14.69
CA HIS A 144 1.47 -11.60 15.39
C HIS A 144 0.51 -11.97 16.52
N VAL A 145 0.57 -13.22 16.99
CA VAL A 145 -0.24 -13.68 18.14
C VAL A 145 -0.03 -12.79 19.36
N ARG A 146 1.23 -12.40 19.67
CA ARG A 146 1.55 -11.49 20.79
C ARG A 146 0.98 -10.07 20.66
N ASP A 147 0.52 -9.69 19.47
CA ASP A 147 0.00 -8.36 19.22
C ASP A 147 -1.51 -8.28 19.49
N VAL A 148 -2.16 -9.40 19.83
CA VAL A 148 -3.58 -9.50 20.13
C VAL A 148 -3.76 -9.86 21.60
N ASP A 149 -4.31 -8.93 22.38
CA ASP A 149 -4.73 -9.20 23.75
C ASP A 149 -6.23 -9.54 23.74
N LEU A 150 -6.53 -10.82 23.95
CA LEU A 150 -7.89 -11.33 23.96
C LEU A 150 -8.64 -11.00 25.25
N ASP A 151 -7.92 -10.71 26.33
CA ASP A 151 -8.51 -10.50 27.65
C ASP A 151 -8.84 -9.00 27.83
N GLU A 152 -7.90 -8.13 27.46
CA GLU A 152 -8.09 -6.67 27.44
C GLU A 152 -8.82 -6.17 26.18
N HIS A 153 -9.10 -7.05 25.22
CA HIS A 153 -9.78 -6.73 23.97
C HIS A 153 -9.10 -5.61 23.18
N VAL A 154 -7.78 -5.71 23.02
CA VAL A 154 -6.97 -4.74 22.28
C VAL A 154 -6.04 -5.39 21.26
N VAL A 155 -5.69 -4.62 20.24
CA VAL A 155 -4.73 -5.00 19.20
C VAL A 155 -3.59 -3.98 19.17
N HIS A 156 -2.37 -4.44 19.35
CA HIS A 156 -1.15 -3.66 19.25
C HIS A 156 -0.67 -3.63 17.80
N VAL A 157 -0.88 -2.50 17.12
CA VAL A 157 -0.45 -2.32 15.74
C VAL A 157 0.97 -1.76 15.71
N LYS A 158 1.93 -2.61 15.35
CA LYS A 158 3.34 -2.24 15.22
C LYS A 158 3.69 -1.76 13.82
N HIS A 159 4.70 -0.90 13.72
CA HIS A 159 5.25 -0.41 12.45
C HIS A 159 4.23 0.25 11.50
N ALA A 160 3.24 0.99 12.03
CA ALA A 160 2.34 1.76 11.18
C ALA A 160 3.10 2.87 10.44
N LYS A 161 2.56 3.33 9.29
CA LYS A 161 3.17 4.38 8.44
C LYS A 161 3.74 5.54 9.30
N GLY A 162 5.04 5.78 9.20
CA GLY A 162 5.76 6.76 10.03
C GLY A 162 6.37 6.20 11.32
N ASN A 163 6.45 4.87 11.46
CA ASN A 163 7.02 4.16 12.60
C ASN A 163 6.33 4.50 13.94
N LYS A 164 5.00 4.70 13.89
CA LYS A 164 4.19 4.99 15.08
C LYS A 164 3.37 3.76 15.44
N ASP A 165 3.71 3.13 16.56
CA ASP A 165 2.90 2.08 17.13
C ASP A 165 1.61 2.68 17.69
N ARG A 166 0.51 1.91 17.62
CA ARG A 166 -0.76 2.31 18.22
C ARG A 166 -1.51 1.10 18.77
N ILE A 167 -2.41 1.36 19.70
CA ILE A 167 -3.38 0.39 20.17
C ILE A 167 -4.74 0.70 19.51
N THR A 168 -5.49 -0.34 19.15
CA THR A 168 -6.85 -0.24 18.64
C THR A 168 -7.74 -1.30 19.29
N VAL A 169 -9.05 -1.17 19.15
CA VAL A 169 -10.04 -2.08 19.74
C VAL A 169 -10.02 -3.46 19.06
N LEU A 170 -10.23 -4.52 19.83
CA LEU A 170 -10.54 -5.86 19.35
C LEU A 170 -12.06 -6.10 19.46
N PRO A 171 -12.78 -6.42 18.37
CA PRO A 171 -14.21 -6.70 18.46
C PRO A 171 -14.50 -7.96 19.29
N GLN A 172 -15.26 -7.84 20.38
CA GLN A 172 -15.55 -8.95 21.28
C GLN A 172 -16.22 -10.14 20.56
N LYS A 173 -17.08 -9.87 19.56
CA LYS A 173 -17.81 -10.89 18.79
C LYS A 173 -16.90 -11.92 18.12
N ILE A 174 -15.65 -11.55 17.77
CA ILE A 174 -14.72 -12.46 17.08
C ILE A 174 -13.73 -13.15 18.02
N VAL A 175 -13.72 -12.80 19.31
CA VAL A 175 -12.74 -13.35 20.27
C VAL A 175 -12.78 -14.88 20.37
N PRO A 176 -13.94 -15.57 20.45
CA PRO A 176 -13.97 -17.03 20.54
C PRO A 176 -13.36 -17.72 19.31
N ASP A 177 -13.73 -17.25 18.13
CA ASP A 177 -13.22 -17.75 16.85
C ASP A 177 -11.72 -17.43 16.68
N LEU A 178 -11.29 -16.24 17.12
CA LEU A 178 -9.89 -15.82 17.06
C LEU A 178 -9.01 -16.62 18.02
N ARG A 179 -9.50 -16.88 19.24
CA ARG A 179 -8.86 -17.77 20.22
C ARG A 179 -8.66 -19.17 19.63
N THR A 180 -9.67 -19.68 18.95
CA THR A 180 -9.59 -20.98 18.25
C THR A 180 -8.55 -20.95 17.13
N LEU A 181 -8.52 -19.87 16.32
CA LEU A 181 -7.57 -19.72 15.21
C LEU A 181 -6.10 -19.70 15.67
N ILE A 182 -5.81 -19.05 16.79
CA ILE A 182 -4.44 -18.88 17.31
C ILE A 182 -4.05 -19.92 18.37
N SER A 183 -4.96 -20.83 18.74
CA SER A 183 -4.69 -21.88 19.71
C SER A 183 -3.52 -22.76 19.27
N GLY A 184 -2.58 -23.02 20.19
CA GLY A 184 -1.38 -23.81 19.93
C GLY A 184 -0.30 -23.11 19.08
N ARG A 185 -0.48 -21.83 18.71
CA ARG A 185 0.53 -21.03 18.01
C ARG A 185 1.44 -20.27 18.97
N ASN A 186 2.69 -20.10 18.56
CA ASN A 186 3.66 -19.30 19.29
C ASN A 186 3.41 -17.79 19.14
N SER A 187 3.92 -17.01 20.10
CA SER A 187 3.78 -15.56 20.18
C SER A 187 4.30 -14.80 18.94
N ASN A 188 5.30 -15.36 18.24
CA ASN A 188 5.93 -14.79 17.05
C ASN A 188 5.33 -15.32 15.73
N GLU A 189 4.27 -16.11 15.77
CA GLU A 189 3.57 -16.54 14.56
C GLU A 189 2.54 -15.49 14.13
N PHE A 190 2.30 -15.42 12.81
CA PHE A 190 1.26 -14.54 12.27
C PHE A 190 -0.13 -15.07 12.64
N VAL A 191 -1.04 -14.16 13.03
CA VAL A 191 -2.46 -14.49 13.23
C VAL A 191 -3.06 -15.06 11.95
N PHE A 192 -2.73 -14.44 10.81
CA PHE A 192 -3.14 -14.90 9.48
C PHE A 192 -1.92 -15.37 8.69
N ALA A 193 -1.53 -16.63 8.89
CA ALA A 193 -0.46 -17.26 8.13
C ALA A 193 -0.90 -17.68 6.72
N SER A 194 0.06 -17.64 5.79
CA SER A 194 -0.07 -18.24 4.45
C SER A 194 -0.03 -19.76 4.54
N GLU A 195 -0.74 -20.45 3.64
CA GLU A 195 -0.69 -21.92 3.51
C GLU A 195 0.73 -22.43 3.18
N ARG A 196 1.55 -21.59 2.55
CA ARG A 196 2.96 -21.88 2.22
C ARG A 196 3.93 -21.57 3.37
N GLY A 197 3.41 -21.24 4.55
CA GLY A 197 4.17 -20.70 5.67
C GLY A 197 4.42 -19.20 5.56
N GLY A 198 4.66 -18.58 6.71
CA GLY A 198 4.98 -17.15 6.81
C GLY A 198 3.78 -16.21 6.60
N LYS A 199 4.09 -14.95 6.29
CA LYS A 199 3.13 -13.85 6.23
C LYS A 199 2.16 -13.99 5.04
N LEU A 200 0.87 -13.74 5.28
CA LEU A 200 -0.11 -13.63 4.18
C LEU A 200 0.24 -12.46 3.25
N GLY A 201 0.12 -12.67 1.94
CA GLY A 201 0.35 -11.61 0.95
C GLY A 201 -0.79 -10.58 0.90
N GLU A 202 -0.45 -9.30 0.70
CA GLU A 202 -1.44 -8.22 0.53
C GLU A 202 -2.45 -8.53 -0.58
N ARG A 203 -1.96 -9.02 -1.74
CA ARG A 203 -2.83 -9.38 -2.87
C ARG A 203 -3.78 -10.52 -2.50
N THR A 204 -3.35 -11.46 -1.67
CA THR A 204 -4.20 -12.56 -1.21
C THR A 204 -5.33 -12.03 -0.33
N ALA A 205 -5.01 -11.17 0.65
CA ALA A 205 -6.03 -10.51 1.48
C ALA A 205 -7.03 -9.68 0.65
N GLN A 206 -6.54 -8.97 -0.38
CA GLN A 206 -7.39 -8.24 -1.32
C GLN A 206 -8.29 -9.16 -2.14
N LYS A 207 -7.78 -10.29 -2.67
CA LYS A 207 -8.58 -11.28 -3.38
C LYS A 207 -9.65 -11.90 -2.48
N VAL A 208 -9.32 -12.16 -1.21
CA VAL A 208 -10.28 -12.63 -0.21
C VAL A 208 -11.43 -11.63 -0.06
N PHE A 209 -11.11 -10.34 0.08
CA PHE A 209 -12.11 -9.28 0.14
C PHE A 209 -12.95 -9.17 -1.16
N GLU A 210 -12.31 -9.16 -2.32
CA GLU A 210 -12.98 -9.11 -3.64
C GLU A 210 -13.97 -10.27 -3.79
N SER A 211 -13.55 -11.49 -3.44
CA SER A 211 -14.41 -12.68 -3.48
C SER A 211 -15.58 -12.58 -2.50
N ALA A 212 -15.36 -12.10 -1.28
CA ALA A 212 -16.42 -11.92 -0.29
C ALA A 212 -17.45 -10.88 -0.74
N LEU A 213 -16.99 -9.76 -1.32
CA LEU A 213 -17.84 -8.71 -1.87
C LEU A 213 -18.74 -9.24 -3.00
N GLN A 214 -18.15 -10.03 -3.91
CA GLN A 214 -18.86 -10.65 -5.02
C GLN A 214 -19.90 -11.68 -4.52
N LYS A 215 -19.51 -12.56 -3.59
CA LYS A 215 -20.43 -13.58 -3.02
C LYS A 215 -21.61 -12.94 -2.28
N ALA A 216 -21.40 -11.78 -1.66
CA ALA A 216 -22.46 -11.02 -0.99
C ALA A 216 -23.33 -10.16 -1.91
N GLY A 217 -23.07 -10.16 -3.23
CA GLY A 217 -23.85 -9.40 -4.22
C GLY A 217 -23.69 -7.89 -4.10
N ILE A 218 -22.61 -7.39 -3.50
CA ILE A 218 -22.40 -5.96 -3.27
C ILE A 218 -21.80 -5.33 -4.53
N GLN A 219 -22.54 -4.39 -5.13
CA GLN A 219 -22.18 -3.76 -6.42
C GLN A 219 -21.24 -2.54 -6.27
N LYS A 220 -21.00 -2.08 -5.04
CA LYS A 220 -20.09 -0.95 -4.79
C LYS A 220 -18.68 -1.32 -5.23
N THR A 221 -17.96 -0.37 -5.81
CA THR A 221 -16.53 -0.47 -6.13
C THR A 221 -15.66 -0.34 -4.87
N ALA A 222 -16.04 -1.06 -3.81
CA ALA A 222 -15.32 -1.09 -2.56
C ALA A 222 -14.00 -1.85 -2.73
N THR A 223 -12.98 -1.45 -1.98
CA THR A 223 -11.70 -2.17 -1.90
C THR A 223 -11.45 -2.56 -0.45
N PHE A 224 -10.39 -3.33 -0.18
CA PHE A 224 -10.01 -3.66 1.20
C PHE A 224 -9.90 -2.41 2.09
N HIS A 225 -9.48 -1.26 1.53
CA HIS A 225 -9.38 -0.01 2.26
C HIS A 225 -10.75 0.55 2.68
N SER A 226 -11.82 0.22 1.94
CA SER A 226 -13.20 0.58 2.30
C SER A 226 -13.62 0.01 3.65
N LEU A 227 -13.07 -1.12 4.11
CA LEU A 227 -13.34 -1.63 5.46
C LEU A 227 -12.89 -0.63 6.54
N ARG A 228 -11.68 -0.10 6.41
CA ARG A 228 -11.15 0.91 7.33
C ARG A 228 -11.92 2.23 7.24
N HIS A 229 -12.32 2.64 6.04
CA HIS A 229 -13.18 3.82 5.89
C HIS A 229 -14.53 3.61 6.58
N SER A 230 -15.14 2.44 6.38
CA SER A 230 -16.42 2.10 7.00
C SER A 230 -16.32 2.07 8.51
N PHE A 231 -15.24 1.52 9.06
CA PHE A 231 -14.94 1.59 10.50
C PHE A 231 -14.92 3.04 11.01
N ALA A 232 -14.16 3.92 10.36
CA ALA A 232 -14.07 5.31 10.76
C ALA A 232 -15.41 6.06 10.69
N THR A 233 -16.29 5.69 9.75
CA THR A 233 -17.64 6.26 9.62
C THR A 233 -18.64 5.68 10.61
N HIS A 234 -18.43 4.45 11.09
CA HIS A 234 -19.36 3.74 11.97
C HIS A 234 -19.02 3.87 13.46
N LEU A 235 -17.86 4.45 13.81
CA LEU A 235 -17.44 4.71 15.19
C LEU A 235 -18.43 5.60 15.94
#